data_AF-A0A2I0FPE1-F1
#
_entry.id   AF-A0A2I0FPE1-F1
#
_cell.length_a   1.000
_cell.length_b   1.000
_cell.length_c   1.000
_cell.angle_alpha   90.00
_cell.angle_beta   90.00
_cell.angle_gamma   90.00
#
_symmetry.space_group_name_H-M   'P 1'
#
loop_
_entity.id
_entity.type
_entity.pdbx_description
1 polymer ?
#
loop_
_entity_poly.entity_id
_entity_poly.type
_entity_poly.pdbx_seq_one_letter_code
_entity_poly.pdbx_strand_id
1 'polypeptide(L)'
;MNKNYLTFAYAISGISIIIGLLMIFNSGSRGQSLASAEINRNDGMMDTAQYNMIYEAGINQFLILGGILTGFGLLMTCVLSFVLLLRSKPETEEELHV
;
A
#
# COMPACT_ATOMS: atom_id res chain seq x y z
N MET A 1 -25.83 -4.46 -2.98
CA MET A 1 -24.73 -3.69 -2.40
C MET A 1 -25.07 -2.22 -2.57
N ASN A 2 -25.18 -1.46 -1.49
CA ASN A 2 -25.53 -0.04 -1.59
C ASN A 2 -24.34 0.70 -2.23
N LYS A 3 -24.63 1.54 -3.24
CA LYS A 3 -23.65 2.29 -4.04
C LYS A 3 -22.64 3.04 -3.16
N ASN A 4 -23.09 3.56 -2.01
CA ASN A 4 -22.24 4.30 -1.09
C ASN A 4 -21.11 3.44 -0.51
N TYR A 5 -21.36 2.16 -0.21
CA TYR A 5 -20.33 1.25 0.32
C TYR A 5 -19.30 0.87 -0.75
N LEU A 6 -19.75 0.71 -2.00
CA LEU A 6 -18.86 0.42 -3.12
C LEU A 6 -17.90 1.61 -3.36
N THR A 7 -18.45 2.83 -3.45
CA THR A 7 -17.64 4.05 -3.61
C THR A 7 -16.65 4.22 -2.47
N PHE A 8 -17.08 3.98 -1.23
CA PHE A 8 -16.22 4.05 -0.06
C PHE A 8 -15.10 3.00 -0.10
N ALA A 9 -15.40 1.76 -0.49
CA ALA A 9 -14.40 0.70 -0.60
C ALA A 9 -13.36 0.99 -1.67
N TYR A 10 -13.75 1.53 -2.84
CA TYR A 10 -12.81 1.99 -3.86
C TYR A 10 -11.95 3.16 -3.37
N ALA A 11 -12.53 4.10 -2.61
CA ALA A 11 -11.78 5.22 -2.05
C ALA A 11 -10.69 4.75 -1.07
N ILE A 12 -11.04 3.87 -0.12
CA ILE A 12 -10.06 3.27 0.81
C ILE A 12 -8.98 2.53 0.04
N SER A 13 -9.37 1.74 -0.95
CA SER A 13 -8.45 0.97 -1.78
C SER A 13 -7.45 1.87 -2.51
N GLY A 14 -7.92 2.95 -3.13
CA GLY A 14 -7.07 3.94 -3.80
C GLY A 14 -6.12 4.64 -2.82
N ILE A 15 -6.62 5.05 -1.65
CA ILE A 15 -5.80 5.67 -0.61
C ILE A 15 -4.70 4.69 -0.13
N SER A 16 -5.03 3.42 0.07
CA SER A 16 -4.09 2.36 0.46
C SER A 16 -2.96 2.22 -0.56
N ILE A 17 -3.28 2.23 -1.85
CA ILE A 17 -2.29 2.17 -2.94
C ILE A 17 -1.38 3.40 -2.89
N ILE A 18 -1.95 4.60 -2.80
CA ILE A 18 -1.19 5.86 -2.77
C ILE A 18 -0.24 5.89 -1.58
N ILE A 19 -0.73 5.57 -0.37
CA ILE A 19 0.10 5.56 0.84
C ILE A 19 1.19 4.50 0.72
N GLY A 20 0.86 3.30 0.24
CA GLY A 20 1.85 2.23 0.08
C GLY A 20 2.96 2.59 -0.90
N LEU A 21 2.61 3.22 -2.03
CA LEU A 21 3.59 3.72 -3.01
C LEU A 21 4.45 4.84 -2.43
N LEU A 22 3.85 5.78 -1.69
CA LEU A 22 4.60 6.83 -1.00
C LEU A 22 5.60 6.24 0.00
N MET A 23 5.23 5.19 0.74
CA MET A 23 6.14 4.50 1.66
C MET A 23 7.31 3.84 0.91
N ILE A 24 7.03 3.15 -0.21
CA ILE A 24 8.05 2.50 -1.04
C ILE A 24 9.03 3.55 -1.59
N PHE A 25 8.53 4.60 -2.23
CA PHE A 25 9.38 5.62 -2.86
C PHE A 25 10.18 6.46 -1.86
N ASN A 26 9.66 6.66 -0.65
CA ASN A 26 10.35 7.41 0.40
C ASN A 26 11.15 6.53 1.37
N SER A 27 11.23 5.21 1.15
CA SER A 27 11.89 4.26 2.04
C SER A 27 13.36 4.62 2.36
N GLY A 28 14.12 5.07 1.37
CA GLY A 28 15.51 5.54 1.53
C GLY A 28 15.63 6.71 2.52
N SER A 29 14.82 7.76 2.32
CA SER A 29 14.80 8.93 3.21
C SER A 29 14.37 8.56 4.63
N ARG A 30 13.43 7.62 4.77
CA ARG A 30 12.99 7.13 6.09
C ARG A 30 14.05 6.29 6.79
N GLY A 31 14.74 5.40 6.07
CA GLY A 31 15.88 4.66 6.61
C GLY A 31 16.98 5.59 7.10
N GLN A 32 17.29 6.64 6.33
CA GLN A 32 18.27 7.65 6.73
C GLN A 32 17.82 8.40 7.99
N SER A 33 16.54 8.81 8.05
CA SER A 33 15.99 9.49 9.22
C SER A 33 16.05 8.62 10.48
N LEU A 34 15.82 7.31 10.37
CA LEU A 34 15.92 6.37 11.48
C LEU A 34 17.35 6.21 11.98
N ALA A 35 18.29 6.01 11.06
CA ALA A 35 19.70 5.86 11.40
C ALA A 35 20.27 7.15 12.03
N SER A 36 19.93 8.32 11.47
CA SER A 36 20.32 9.62 12.04
C SER A 36 19.67 9.90 13.41
N ALA A 37 18.42 9.47 13.61
CA ALA A 37 17.79 9.59 14.92
C ALA A 37 18.51 8.74 15.98
N GLU A 38 19.00 7.57 15.61
CA GLU A 38 19.76 6.72 16.53
C GLU A 38 21.15 7.29 16.83
N ILE A 39 21.84 7.87 15.84
CA ILE A 39 23.08 8.64 16.08
C ILE A 39 22.83 9.70 17.16
N ASN A 40 21.75 10.48 17.02
CA ASN A 40 21.45 11.55 17.97
C ASN A 40 21.09 11.04 19.37
N ARG A 41 20.53 9.83 19.48
CA ARG A 41 20.26 9.18 20.77
C ARG A 41 21.52 8.67 21.46
N ASN A 42 22.52 8.32 20.67
CA ASN A 42 23.79 7.80 21.16
C ASN A 42 24.85 8.90 21.28
N ASP A 43 24.44 10.13 21.58
CA ASP A 43 25.29 11.33 21.73
C ASP A 43 26.22 11.60 20.53
N GLY A 44 25.77 11.26 19.32
CA GLY A 44 26.57 11.42 18.11
C GLY A 44 27.61 10.31 17.89
N MET A 45 27.70 9.33 18.78
CA MET A 45 28.67 8.25 18.72
C MET A 45 28.01 6.99 18.18
N MET A 46 28.22 6.67 16.90
CA MET A 46 27.80 5.40 16.33
C MET A 46 28.82 4.94 15.29
N ASP A 47 29.20 3.66 15.33
CA ASP A 47 30.06 3.09 14.30
C ASP A 47 29.29 2.93 12.97
N THR A 48 30.02 3.01 11.86
CA THR A 48 29.48 2.91 10.50
C THR A 48 28.73 1.60 10.28
N ALA A 49 29.19 0.50 10.87
CA ALA A 49 28.51 -0.80 10.78
C ALA A 49 27.12 -0.77 11.43
N GLN A 50 26.99 -0.14 12.60
CA GLN A 50 25.71 0.00 13.30
C GLN A 50 24.77 0.94 12.52
N TYR A 51 25.30 2.06 12.00
CA TYR A 51 24.53 2.97 11.16
C TYR A 51 23.94 2.26 9.93
N ASN A 52 24.77 1.51 9.20
CA ASN A 52 24.32 0.84 7.99
C ASN A 52 23.25 -0.22 8.28
N MET A 53 23.39 -0.96 9.39
CA MET A 53 22.40 -1.94 9.82
C MET A 53 21.03 -1.31 10.07
N ILE A 54 20.99 -0.18 10.79
CA ILE A 54 19.73 0.53 11.10
C ILE A 54 19.14 1.16 9.84
N TYR A 55 19.98 1.74 9.00
CA TYR A 55 19.59 2.32 7.71
C TYR A 55 18.89 1.30 6.81
N GLU A 56 19.53 0.14 6.58
CA GLU A 56 18.98 -0.93 5.77
C GLU A 56 17.71 -1.54 6.38
N ALA A 57 17.70 -1.74 7.71
CA ALA A 57 16.52 -2.22 8.40
C ALA A 57 15.33 -1.26 8.23
N GLY A 58 15.57 0.04 8.36
CA GLY A 58 14.56 1.09 8.15
C GLY A 58 14.03 1.10 6.72
N ILE A 59 14.91 1.02 5.71
CA ILE A 59 14.50 0.89 4.30
C ILE A 59 13.59 -0.33 4.12
N ASN A 60 14.04 -1.49 4.60
CA ASN A 60 13.35 -2.74 4.38
C ASN A 60 11.97 -2.75 5.04
N GLN A 61 11.84 -2.20 6.25
CA GLN A 61 10.54 -2.06 6.92
C GLN A 61 9.56 -1.23 6.10
N PHE A 62 9.98 -0.07 5.58
CA PHE A 62 9.11 0.78 4.77
C PHE A 62 8.75 0.15 3.41
N LEU A 63 9.69 -0.58 2.78
CA LEU A 63 9.43 -1.33 1.56
C LEU A 63 8.41 -2.46 1.78
N ILE A 64 8.58 -3.25 2.85
CA ILE A 64 7.67 -4.36 3.16
C ILE A 64 6.28 -3.83 3.51
N LEU A 65 6.18 -2.85 4.40
CA LEU A 65 4.89 -2.28 4.80
C LEU A 65 4.19 -1.59 3.63
N GLY A 66 4.93 -0.80 2.84
CA GLY A 66 4.40 -0.17 1.64
C GLY A 66 3.95 -1.20 0.61
N GLY A 67 4.71 -2.27 0.41
CA GLY A 67 4.38 -3.38 -0.48
C GLY A 67 3.11 -4.12 -0.06
N ILE A 68 2.94 -4.42 1.23
CA ILE A 68 1.72 -5.01 1.77
C ILE A 68 0.53 -4.08 1.53
N LEU A 69 0.67 -2.79 1.79
CA LEU A 69 -0.41 -1.81 1.69
C LEU A 69 -0.85 -1.57 0.24
N THR A 70 0.12 -1.48 -0.68
CA THR A 70 -0.14 -1.39 -2.12
C THR A 70 -0.74 -2.70 -2.66
N GLY A 71 -0.19 -3.84 -2.28
CA GLY A 71 -0.68 -5.16 -2.69
C GLY A 71 -2.11 -5.41 -2.23
N PHE A 72 -2.43 -5.07 -0.97
CA PHE A 72 -3.77 -5.17 -0.42
C PHE A 72 -4.77 -4.26 -1.15
N GLY A 73 -4.39 -3.01 -1.42
CA GLY A 73 -5.23 -2.08 -2.18
C GLY A 73 -5.47 -2.57 -3.62
N LEU A 74 -4.44 -3.09 -4.30
CA LEU A 74 -4.63 -3.68 -5.63
C LEU A 74 -5.56 -4.90 -5.58
N LEU A 75 -5.36 -5.80 -4.63
CA LEU A 75 -6.20 -6.98 -4.46
C LEU A 75 -7.67 -6.59 -4.21
N MET A 76 -7.92 -5.64 -3.32
CA MET A 76 -9.28 -5.13 -3.06
C MET A 76 -9.91 -4.52 -4.31
N THR A 77 -9.14 -3.76 -5.08
CA THR A 77 -9.59 -3.18 -6.36
C THR A 77 -9.98 -4.29 -7.34
N CYS A 78 -9.17 -5.33 -7.48
CA CYS A 78 -9.46 -6.50 -8.32
C CYS A 78 -10.73 -7.22 -7.89
N VAL A 79 -10.87 -7.53 -6.60
CA VAL A 79 -12.04 -8.23 -6.05
C VAL A 79 -13.31 -7.43 -6.26
N LEU A 80 -13.31 -6.13 -5.95
CA LEU A 80 -14.48 -5.26 -6.15
C LEU A 80 -14.88 -5.21 -7.62
N SER A 81 -13.91 -5.06 -8.52
CA SER A 81 -14.15 -4.99 -9.96
C SER A 81 -14.69 -6.31 -10.50
N PHE A 82 -14.17 -7.44 -10.02
CA PHE A 82 -14.66 -8.77 -10.39
C PHE A 82 -16.09 -9.02 -9.91
N VAL A 83 -16.43 -8.63 -8.67
CA VAL A 83 -17.80 -8.73 -8.13
C VAL A 83 -18.78 -7.88 -8.93
N LEU A 84 -18.37 -6.68 -9.35
CA LEU A 84 -19.18 -5.82 -10.22
C LEU A 84 -19.39 -6.45 -11.59
N LEU A 85 -18.34 -7.02 -12.19
CA LEU A 85 -18.42 -7.67 -13.50
C LEU A 85 -19.37 -8.89 -13.48
N LEU A 86 -19.30 -9.71 -12.42
CA LEU A 86 -20.23 -10.82 -12.24
C LEU A 86 -21.69 -10.35 -12.09
N ARG A 87 -21.91 -9.21 -11.43
CA ARG A 87 -23.25 -8.61 -11.29
C ARG A 87 -23.74 -7.88 -12.54
N SER A 88 -22.83 -7.37 -13.37
CA SER A 88 -23.18 -6.64 -14.60
C SER A 88 -23.48 -7.57 -15.77
N LYS A 89 -23.40 -8.89 -15.59
CA LYS A 89 -23.83 -9.87 -16.60
C LYS A 89 -25.37 -9.75 -16.74
N PRO A 90 -25.91 -9.20 -17.84
CA PRO A 90 -27.37 -9.05 -18.05
C PRO A 90 -27.96 -10.38 -18.56
N GLU A 91 -29.22 -10.75 -18.31
CA GLU A 91 -30.47 -10.19 -18.90
C GLU A 91 -30.47 -10.05 -20.44
N THR A 92 -29.34 -10.30 -21.14
CA THR A 92 -29.25 -10.26 -22.61
C THR A 92 -29.76 -11.52 -23.31
N GLU A 93 -30.17 -12.54 -22.56
CA GLU A 93 -30.86 -13.70 -23.14
C GLU A 93 -32.38 -13.50 -23.25
N GLU A 94 -32.99 -12.56 -22.52
CA GLU A 94 -34.46 -12.36 -22.58
C GLU A 94 -34.93 -11.45 -23.72
N GLU A 95 -34.11 -10.51 -24.22
CA GLU A 95 -34.48 -9.67 -25.38
C GLU A 95 -34.28 -10.36 -26.74
N LEU A 96 -33.67 -11.55 -26.77
CA LEU A 96 -33.46 -12.34 -28.00
C LEU A 96 -34.53 -13.44 -28.20
N HIS A 97 -35.49 -13.53 -27.28
CA HIS A 97 -36.59 -14.50 -27.27
C HIS A 97 -37.98 -13.84 -27.26
N VAL A 98 -38.16 -12.70 -27.96
CA VAL A 98 -39.48 -12.11 -28.28
C VAL A 98 -39.64 -11.93 -29.78
#